data_AF-A0A3N5LYX7-F1
#
_entry.id   AF-A0A3N5LYX7-F1
#
_cell.length_a   1.000
_cell.length_b   1.000
_cell.length_c   1.000
_cell.angle_alpha   90.00
_cell.angle_beta   90.00
_cell.angle_gamma   90.00
#
_symmetry.space_group_name_H-M   'P 1'
#
loop_
_entity.id
_entity.type
_entity.pdbx_description
1 polymer ?
#
loop_
_entity_poly.entity_id
_entity_poly.type
_entity_poly.pdbx_seq_one_letter_code
_entity_poly.pdbx_strand_id
1 'polypeptide(L)'
;MKKNMLVLAVVVSVVLISGLCLNAMTSTVLRVNVPFAFHIGKTTLPAGNYILEMDRATSASALGTAVTLRTIDGKTQLRTASMPGYGAKSGASLTFNRYANSYFLATVESYGLGCQLRKSKAEKEVAAKAAPFQRASVAAE
;
A
#
# COMPACT_ATOMS: atom_id res chain seq x y z
N MET A 1 -33.95 31.53 37.66
CA MET A 1 -33.78 31.53 36.18
C MET A 1 -32.31 31.54 35.74
N LYS A 2 -31.40 32.32 36.36
CA LYS A 2 -29.97 32.40 36.00
C LYS A 2 -29.16 31.10 36.20
N LYS A 3 -29.47 30.31 37.25
CA LYS A 3 -28.85 29.00 37.54
C LYS A 3 -29.15 27.95 36.47
N ASN A 4 -30.37 27.93 35.94
CA ASN A 4 -30.78 26.97 34.90
C ASN A 4 -30.14 27.31 33.55
N MET A 5 -29.85 28.59 33.29
CA MET A 5 -29.13 29.05 32.10
C MET A 5 -27.64 28.62 32.13
N LEU A 6 -27.01 28.63 33.31
CA LEU A 6 -25.64 28.12 33.50
C LEU A 6 -25.57 26.59 33.34
N VAL A 7 -26.55 25.86 33.88
CA VAL A 7 -26.60 24.39 33.73
C VAL A 7 -26.83 23.99 32.27
N LEU A 8 -27.70 24.70 31.55
CA LEU A 8 -27.93 24.44 30.12
C LEU A 8 -26.66 24.69 29.27
N ALA A 9 -25.91 25.75 29.57
CA ALA A 9 -24.66 26.07 28.87
C ALA A 9 -23.56 25.02 29.10
N VAL A 10 -23.48 24.45 30.31
CA VAL A 10 -22.50 23.38 30.63
C VAL A 10 -22.86 22.08 29.91
N VAL A 11 -24.14 21.71 29.81
CA VAL A 11 -24.57 20.48 29.13
C VAL A 11 -24.37 20.56 27.61
N VAL A 12 -24.60 21.72 27.00
CA VAL A 12 -24.32 21.95 25.57
C VAL A 12 -22.81 21.87 25.26
N SER A 13 -21.96 22.30 26.20
CA SER A 13 -20.51 22.28 26.03
C SER A 13 -19.93 20.86 26.07
N VAL A 14 -20.54 19.94 26.82
CA VAL A 14 -20.08 18.54 26.94
C VAL A 14 -20.42 17.70 25.71
N VAL A 15 -21.51 18.02 24.98
CA VAL A 15 -21.92 17.29 23.77
C VAL A 15 -21.07 17.62 22.54
N LEU A 16 -20.40 18.77 22.52
CA LEU A 16 -19.56 19.18 21.39
C LEU A 16 -18.16 18.52 21.35
N ILE A 17 -17.78 17.77 22.39
CA ILE A 17 -16.45 17.14 22.50
C ILE A 17 -16.44 15.70 21.94
N SER A 18 -17.59 15.08 21.71
CA SER A 18 -17.71 13.66 21.29
C SER A 18 -17.63 13.42 19.77
N GLY A 19 -16.93 14.28 19.01
CA GLY A 19 -16.95 14.26 17.54
C GLY A 19 -15.64 13.89 16.84
N LEU A 20 -14.52 13.73 17.55
CA LEU A 20 -13.24 13.39 16.93
C LEU A 20 -13.04 11.87 16.90
N CYS A 21 -13.88 11.16 16.15
CA CYS A 21 -13.47 9.86 15.61
C CYS A 21 -12.37 10.14 14.58
N LEU A 22 -11.12 10.22 15.05
CA LEU A 22 -9.94 10.14 14.22
C LEU A 22 -10.00 8.78 13.52
N ASN A 23 -10.44 8.77 12.26
CA ASN A 23 -10.25 7.62 11.39
C ASN A 23 -8.74 7.45 11.21
N ALA A 24 -8.12 6.65 12.07
CA ALA A 24 -6.75 6.20 11.88
C ALA A 24 -6.74 5.38 10.59
N MET A 25 -6.37 6.01 9.48
CA MET A 25 -6.04 5.31 8.25
C MET A 25 -4.81 4.48 8.59
N THR A 26 -5.00 3.20 8.91
CA THR A 26 -3.92 2.26 9.19
C THR A 26 -3.17 1.99 7.89
N SER A 27 -2.32 2.93 7.47
CA SER A 27 -1.39 2.72 6.38
C SER A 27 -0.18 1.97 6.91
N THR A 28 0.11 0.81 6.33
CA THR A 28 1.30 0.04 6.68
C THR A 28 2.45 0.56 5.83
N VAL A 29 3.48 1.11 6.48
CA VAL A 29 4.66 1.68 5.81
C VAL A 29 5.82 0.71 5.90
N LEU A 30 6.49 0.46 4.77
CA LEU A 30 7.57 -0.51 4.61
C LEU A 30 8.77 0.13 3.95
N ARG A 31 9.98 -0.21 4.38
CA ARG A 31 11.21 0.18 3.70
C ARG A 31 11.77 -1.03 2.96
N VAL A 32 12.15 -0.85 1.71
CA VAL A 32 12.70 -1.94 0.90
C VAL A 32 13.88 -1.45 0.07
N ASN A 33 14.92 -2.27 0.02
CA ASN A 33 16.01 -2.14 -0.93
C ASN A 33 15.79 -3.13 -2.08
N VAL A 34 15.57 -2.62 -3.30
CA VAL A 34 15.40 -3.45 -4.49
C VAL A 34 16.69 -3.39 -5.33
N PRO A 35 17.40 -4.51 -5.52
CA PRO A 35 18.72 -4.51 -6.16
C PRO A 35 18.68 -4.52 -7.70
N PHE A 36 17.50 -4.38 -8.31
CA PHE A 36 17.31 -4.38 -9.76
C PHE A 36 16.25 -3.35 -10.17
N ALA A 37 16.28 -2.94 -11.44
CA ALA A 37 15.21 -2.14 -12.00
C ALA A 37 13.93 -2.98 -12.16
N PHE A 38 12.77 -2.39 -11.87
CA PHE A 38 11.48 -3.08 -11.87
C PHE A 38 10.35 -2.19 -12.37
N HIS A 39 9.24 -2.82 -12.75
CA HIS A 39 8.06 -2.16 -13.27
C HIS A 39 6.91 -2.22 -12.26
N ILE A 40 6.20 -1.10 -12.13
CA ILE A 40 4.88 -1.01 -11.51
C ILE A 40 3.92 -0.40 -12.52
N GLY A 41 2.92 -1.17 -12.94
CA GLY A 41 1.99 -0.72 -13.96
C GLY A 41 2.72 -0.43 -15.29
N LYS A 42 2.77 0.84 -15.66
CA LYS A 42 3.45 1.35 -16.87
C LYS A 42 4.79 2.04 -16.59
N THR A 43 5.17 2.18 -15.33
CA THR A 43 6.34 2.95 -14.92
C THR A 43 7.48 2.01 -14.57
N THR A 44 8.68 2.32 -15.04
CA THR A 44 9.92 1.63 -14.67
C THR A 44 10.64 2.42 -13.59
N LEU A 45 11.09 1.74 -12.56
CA LEU A 45 11.84 2.29 -11.43
C LEU A 45 13.23 1.63 -11.40
N PRO A 46 14.31 2.41 -11.14
CA PRO A 46 15.65 1.86 -11.04
C PRO A 46 15.82 1.00 -9.77
N ALA A 47 16.97 0.33 -9.66
CA ALA A 47 17.38 -0.28 -8.39
C ALA A 47 17.58 0.82 -7.33
N GLY A 48 17.20 0.56 -6.08
CA GLY A 48 17.36 1.53 -5.01
C GLY A 48 16.49 1.28 -3.79
N ASN A 49 16.45 2.30 -2.93
CA ASN A 49 15.67 2.30 -1.69
C ASN A 49 14.32 2.96 -1.92
N TYR A 50 13.26 2.28 -1.47
CA TYR A 50 11.89 2.72 -1.63
C TYR A 50 11.12 2.59 -0.32
N ILE A 51 10.15 3.49 -0.15
CA ILE A 51 9.13 3.37 0.89
C ILE A 51 7.84 2.93 0.21
N LEU A 52 7.23 1.88 0.73
CA LEU A 52 5.94 1.38 0.30
C LEU A 52 4.91 1.62 1.37
N GLU A 53 3.74 2.09 0.96
CA GLU A 53 2.58 2.23 1.82
C GLU A 53 1.45 1.37 1.28
N MET A 54 0.94 0.47 2.12
CA MET A 54 -0.31 -0.22 1.86
C MET A 54 -1.45 0.61 2.45
N ASP A 55 -2.24 1.20 1.57
CA ASP A 55 -3.42 1.97 1.92
C ASP A 55 -4.63 1.03 1.84
N ARG A 56 -5.17 0.67 3.00
CA ARG A 56 -6.40 -0.13 3.12
C ARG A 56 -7.56 0.79 3.41
N ALA A 57 -8.59 0.74 2.57
CA ALA A 57 -9.88 1.31 2.91
C ALA A 57 -10.38 0.65 4.21
N THR A 58 -10.50 1.44 5.27
CA THR A 58 -10.88 1.00 6.63
C THR A 58 -12.36 0.72 6.81
N SER A 59 -13.17 0.85 5.76
CA SER A 59 -14.63 0.73 5.84
C SER A 59 -15.12 -0.36 4.90
N ALA A 60 -16.24 -0.99 5.25
CA ALA A 60 -16.94 -2.11 4.59
C ALA A 60 -17.22 -2.02 3.07
N SER A 61 -16.62 -1.06 2.37
CA SER A 61 -16.54 -1.02 0.92
C SER A 61 -15.29 -1.79 0.46
N ALA A 62 -15.50 -2.91 -0.22
CA ALA A 62 -14.48 -3.67 -0.91
C ALA A 62 -13.78 -2.89 -2.07
N LEU A 63 -14.00 -1.58 -2.18
CA LEU A 63 -13.37 -0.71 -3.17
C LEU A 63 -12.08 -0.10 -2.62
N GLY A 64 -10.98 -0.77 -2.97
CA GLY A 64 -9.69 -0.10 -3.14
C GLY A 64 -8.71 -0.37 -2.01
N THR A 65 -7.96 -1.46 -2.14
CA THR A 65 -6.61 -1.49 -1.59
C THR A 65 -5.69 -0.80 -2.61
N ALA A 66 -4.82 0.09 -2.16
CA ALA A 66 -3.83 0.70 -3.02
C ALA A 66 -2.43 0.53 -2.43
N VAL A 67 -1.45 0.43 -3.30
CA VAL A 67 -0.04 0.46 -2.93
C VAL A 67 0.54 1.76 -3.44
N THR A 68 1.07 2.57 -2.54
CA THR A 68 1.85 3.76 -2.88
C THR A 68 3.32 3.41 -2.72
N LEU A 69 4.12 3.63 -3.75
CA LEU A 69 5.56 3.54 -3.70
C LEU A 69 6.15 4.95 -3.83
N ARG A 70 7.14 5.26 -3.00
CA ARG A 70 7.90 6.52 -3.09
C ARG A 70 9.39 6.30 -2.90
N THR A 71 10.19 7.14 -3.55
CA THR A 71 11.64 7.23 -3.28
C THR A 71 11.88 7.80 -1.88
N ILE A 72 13.02 7.48 -1.26
CA ILE A 72 13.40 8.03 0.06
C ILE A 72 13.39 9.57 0.04
N ASP A 73 13.84 10.18 -1.06
CA ASP A 73 13.88 11.64 -1.23
C ASP A 73 12.48 12.27 -1.48
N GLY A 74 11.42 11.47 -1.57
CA GLY A 74 10.06 11.94 -1.87
C GLY A 74 9.82 12.47 -3.30
N LYS A 75 10.87 12.58 -4.13
CA LYS A 75 10.78 13.14 -5.50
C LYS A 75 9.90 12.34 -6.46
N THR A 76 9.81 11.03 -6.28
CA THR A 76 8.97 10.16 -7.10
C THR A 76 7.98 9.45 -6.21
N GLN A 77 6.70 9.58 -6.54
CA GLN A 77 5.60 8.87 -5.92
C GLN A 77 4.72 8.23 -6.99
N LEU A 78 4.38 6.96 -6.80
CA LEU A 78 3.53 6.18 -7.68
C LEU A 78 2.49 5.45 -6.85
N ARG A 79 1.21 5.72 -7.11
CA ARG A 79 0.09 4.99 -6.49
C ARG A 79 -0.53 4.05 -7.52
N THR A 80 -0.74 2.80 -7.13
CA THR A 80 -1.36 1.78 -7.99
C THR A 80 -2.45 1.04 -7.24
N ALA A 81 -3.50 0.66 -7.96
CA ALA A 81 -4.57 -0.15 -7.38
C ALA A 81 -4.09 -1.59 -7.18
N SER A 82 -4.45 -2.17 -6.05
CA SER A 82 -4.18 -3.55 -5.70
C SER A 82 -5.46 -4.26 -5.24
N MET A 83 -5.40 -5.58 -5.26
CA MET A 83 -6.43 -6.44 -4.68
C MET A 83 -5.95 -6.87 -3.28
N PRO A 84 -6.84 -6.91 -2.29
CA PRO A 84 -6.48 -7.45 -0.99
C PRO A 84 -6.13 -8.93 -1.12
N GLY A 85 -5.13 -9.35 -0.37
CA GLY A 85 -4.70 -10.75 -0.24
C GLY A 85 -4.26 -11.05 1.18
N TYR A 86 -3.88 -12.30 1.41
CA TYR A 86 -3.26 -12.75 2.64
C TYR A 86 -1.75 -12.70 2.49
N GLY A 87 -1.06 -12.11 3.46
CA GLY A 87 0.40 -12.05 3.50
C GLY A 87 0.99 -12.98 4.55
N ALA A 88 2.31 -13.12 4.54
CA ALA A 88 3.04 -13.86 5.57
C ALA A 88 2.73 -13.30 6.97
N LYS A 89 2.48 -14.20 7.94
CA LYS A 89 2.16 -13.82 9.33
C LYS A 89 3.30 -13.08 10.04
N SER A 90 4.53 -13.24 9.57
CA SER A 90 5.72 -12.62 10.12
C SER A 90 6.56 -12.03 9.00
N GLY A 91 7.08 -10.83 9.25
CA GLY A 91 7.93 -10.10 8.32
C GLY A 91 7.17 -9.46 7.17
N ALA A 92 7.95 -8.88 6.27
CA ALA A 92 7.46 -8.22 5.09
C ALA A 92 8.31 -8.58 3.87
N SER A 93 7.65 -8.72 2.72
CA SER A 93 8.31 -9.12 1.49
C SER A 93 7.59 -8.60 0.25
N LEU A 94 8.38 -8.35 -0.79
CA LEU A 94 7.92 -8.03 -2.12
C LEU A 94 8.22 -9.19 -3.06
N THR A 95 7.18 -9.67 -3.74
CA THR A 95 7.33 -10.67 -4.79
C THR A 95 7.23 -10.02 -6.16
N PHE A 96 8.21 -10.31 -7.01
CA PHE A 96 8.32 -9.85 -8.38
C PHE A 96 8.16 -11.01 -9.35
N ASN A 97 7.40 -10.73 -10.40
CA ASN A 97 7.28 -11.54 -11.60
C ASN A 97 8.45 -11.22 -12.54
N ARG A 98 9.38 -12.15 -12.69
CA ARG A 98 10.53 -12.02 -13.59
C ARG A 98 10.23 -12.72 -14.92
N TYR A 99 10.38 -11.95 -15.99
CA TYR A 99 10.33 -12.42 -17.38
C TYR A 99 11.65 -12.04 -18.06
N ALA A 100 12.52 -13.02 -18.27
CA ALA A 100 13.91 -12.80 -18.72
C ALA A 100 14.66 -11.75 -17.87
N ASN A 101 14.79 -10.52 -18.36
CA ASN A 101 15.50 -9.43 -17.68
C ASN A 101 14.58 -8.33 -17.12
N SER A 102 13.26 -8.55 -17.15
CA SER A 102 12.27 -7.58 -16.68
C SER A 102 11.58 -8.10 -15.41
N TYR A 103 11.52 -7.25 -14.38
CA TYR A 103 10.90 -7.54 -13.09
C TYR A 103 9.62 -6.72 -12.95
N PHE A 104 8.50 -7.33 -12.62
CA PHE A 104 7.22 -6.67 -12.41
C PHE A 104 6.75 -6.93 -10.98
N LEU A 105 6.41 -5.88 -10.22
CA LEU A 105 5.92 -6.06 -8.86
C LEU A 105 4.56 -6.77 -8.89
N ALA A 106 4.46 -7.92 -8.23
CA ALA A 106 3.28 -8.77 -8.24
C ALA A 106 2.53 -8.73 -6.91
N THR A 107 3.26 -8.84 -5.80
CA THR A 107 2.67 -8.90 -4.46
C THR A 107 3.53 -8.13 -3.48
N VAL A 108 2.88 -7.46 -2.54
CA VAL A 108 3.51 -6.85 -1.37
C VAL A 108 2.84 -7.47 -0.14
N GLU A 109 3.63 -8.00 0.78
CA GLU A 109 3.16 -8.68 1.98
C GLU A 109 3.81 -8.07 3.22
N SER A 110 3.06 -8.00 4.31
CA SER A 110 3.49 -7.37 5.56
C SER A 110 2.61 -7.82 6.72
N TYR A 111 3.18 -8.51 7.72
CA TYR A 111 2.52 -8.80 9.01
C TYR A 111 1.05 -9.30 8.88
N GLY A 112 0.83 -10.32 8.05
CA GLY A 112 -0.47 -10.92 7.77
C GLY A 112 -1.30 -10.22 6.70
N LEU A 113 -0.86 -9.04 6.24
CA LEU A 113 -1.49 -8.28 5.18
C LEU A 113 -0.83 -8.59 3.83
N GLY A 114 -1.63 -8.91 2.82
CA GLY A 114 -1.16 -9.04 1.44
C GLY A 114 -1.87 -8.03 0.53
N CYS A 115 -1.15 -7.51 -0.44
CA CYS A 115 -1.66 -6.71 -1.54
C CYS A 115 -1.15 -7.29 -2.85
N GLN A 116 -2.04 -7.71 -3.74
CA GLN A 116 -1.69 -8.24 -5.05
C GLN A 116 -1.94 -7.18 -6.13
N LEU A 117 -0.92 -6.86 -6.91
CA LEU A 117 -1.03 -5.94 -8.02
C LEU A 117 -1.59 -6.67 -9.24
N ARG A 118 -2.45 -5.97 -9.99
CA ARG A 118 -2.94 -6.49 -11.28
C ARG A 118 -1.84 -6.41 -12.31
N LYS A 119 -1.73 -7.47 -13.13
CA LYS A 119 -0.78 -7.50 -14.24
C LYS A 119 -1.02 -6.34 -15.20
N SER A 120 0.01 -5.57 -15.47
CA SER A 120 -0.07 -4.46 -16.41
C SER A 120 -0.16 -4.95 -17.85
N LYS A 121 -0.55 -4.08 -18.78
CA LYS A 121 -0.55 -4.42 -20.21
C LYS A 121 0.86 -4.81 -20.68
N ALA A 122 1.88 -4.06 -20.24
CA ALA A 122 3.28 -4.37 -20.52
C ALA A 122 3.69 -5.74 -19.96
N GLU A 123 3.27 -6.09 -18.75
CA GLU A 123 3.55 -7.42 -18.18
C GLU A 123 2.92 -8.53 -19.02
N LYS A 124 1.66 -8.36 -19.45
CA LYS A 124 0.96 -9.36 -20.27
C LYS A 124 1.64 -9.57 -21.62
N GLU A 125 2.09 -8.49 -22.27
CA GLU A 125 2.81 -8.56 -23.55
C GLU A 125 4.15 -9.28 -23.42
N VAL A 126 4.90 -9.01 -22.35
CA VAL A 126 6.17 -9.69 -22.08
C VAL A 126 5.93 -11.15 -21.69
N ALA A 127 4.93 -11.43 -20.85
CA ALA A 127 4.56 -12.78 -20.43
C ALA A 127 4.12 -13.67 -21.59
N ALA A 128 3.46 -13.10 -22.61
CA ALA A 128 3.07 -13.83 -23.80
C ALA A 128 4.27 -14.21 -24.70
N LYS A 129 5.35 -13.43 -24.64
CA LYS A 129 6.56 -13.62 -25.47
C LYS A 129 7.66 -14.43 -24.77
N ALA A 130 7.75 -14.34 -23.44
CA ALA A 130 8.82 -14.94 -22.65
C ALA A 130 8.28 -16.10 -21.79
N ALA A 131 8.29 -17.31 -22.33
CA ALA A 131 8.13 -18.54 -21.56
C ALA A 131 9.54 -19.05 -21.20
N PRO A 132 10.09 -18.72 -20.01
CA PRO A 132 9.51 -19.05 -18.72
C PRO A 132 9.41 -17.90 -17.71
N PHE A 133 8.51 -18.08 -16.74
CA PHE A 133 8.24 -17.17 -15.63
C PHE A 133 9.02 -17.60 -14.37
N GLN A 134 9.73 -16.66 -13.73
CA GLN A 134 10.39 -16.89 -12.44
C GLN A 134 9.88 -15.89 -11.40
N ARG A 135 9.78 -16.31 -10.13
CA ARG A 135 9.50 -15.38 -9.01
C ARG A 135 10.80 -14.95 -8.35
N ALA A 136 10.97 -13.65 -8.17
CA ALA A 136 12.01 -13.08 -7.30
C ALA A 136 11.35 -12.52 -6.05
N SER A 137 11.90 -12.77 -4.87
CA SER A 137 11.41 -12.22 -3.61
C SER A 137 12.47 -11.30 -3.00
N VAL A 138 12.04 -10.16 -2.46
CA VAL A 138 12.87 -9.18 -1.78
C VAL A 138 12.27 -8.96 -0.39
N ALA A 139 13.06 -9.17 0.66
CA ALA A 139 12.64 -8.86 2.02
C ALA A 139 12.55 -7.34 2.21
N ALA A 140 11.51 -6.89 2.92
CA ALA A 140 11.40 -5.53 3.41
C ALA A 140 11.84 -5.47 4.88
N GLU A 141 12.36 -4.31 5.27
CA GLU A 141 12.82 -3.99 6.63
C GLU A 141 11.65 -3.42 7.47
#